data_AF-U9SJT3-F1
#
_entry.id   AF-U9SJT3-F1
#
_cell.length_a   1.000
_cell.length_b   1.000
_cell.length_c   1.000
_cell.angle_alpha   90.00
_cell.angle_beta   90.00
_cell.angle_gamma   90.00
#
_symmetry.space_group_name_H-M   'P 1'
#
loop_
_entity.id
_entity.type
_entity.pdbx_description
1 polymer ?
#
loop_
_entity_poly.entity_id
_entity_poly.type
_entity_poly.pdbx_seq_one_letter_code
_entity_poly.pdbx_strand_id
1 'polypeptide(L)'
;MTHKSLLNKYSKRRLRRDIDSSLIITGTVDSSFINKEHIVLFANWIERKGNNRYNSNNIYEFKLILRGSRDSFGSKPFHNKCDNKGATITVIKIKNSNKLVGGYNPLDWGLR
;
A
#
# COMPACT_ATOMS: atom_id res chain seq x y z
N MET A 1 -5.71 -20.15 -19.49
CA MET A 1 -4.66 -19.56 -18.63
C MET A 1 -5.35 -18.63 -17.62
N THR A 2 -5.55 -19.09 -16.38
CA THR A 2 -6.53 -18.49 -15.45
C THR A 2 -5.93 -17.31 -14.68
N HIS A 3 -6.54 -16.15 -14.86
CA HIS A 3 -6.09 -14.86 -14.35
C HIS A 3 -6.40 -14.73 -12.84
N LYS A 4 -5.50 -15.21 -11.97
CA LYS A 4 -5.60 -14.99 -10.51
C LYS A 4 -5.11 -13.58 -10.18
N SER A 5 -5.99 -12.72 -9.66
CA SER A 5 -5.60 -11.45 -9.04
C SER A 5 -4.66 -11.71 -7.87
N LEU A 6 -3.86 -10.71 -7.47
CA LEU A 6 -2.91 -10.84 -6.34
C LEU A 6 -3.60 -11.32 -5.04
N LEU A 7 -4.90 -11.02 -4.87
CA LEU A 7 -5.75 -11.52 -3.79
C LEU A 7 -6.02 -13.04 -3.84
N ASN A 8 -5.90 -13.69 -5.00
CA ASN A 8 -6.06 -15.14 -5.11
C ASN A 8 -4.78 -15.92 -4.76
N LYS A 9 -3.62 -15.26 -4.66
CA LYS A 9 -2.36 -15.88 -4.18
C LYS A 9 -2.25 -15.80 -2.65
N TYR A 10 -2.76 -14.73 -2.05
CA TYR A 10 -2.95 -14.65 -0.60
C TYR A 10 -4.24 -15.39 -0.21
N SER A 11 -4.15 -16.41 0.64
CA SER A 11 -5.34 -17.15 1.06
C SER A 11 -6.37 -16.20 1.71
N LYS A 12 -7.63 -16.20 1.26
CA LYS A 12 -8.71 -15.40 1.86
C LYS A 12 -8.84 -15.63 3.37
N ARG A 13 -8.58 -16.86 3.85
CA ARG A 13 -8.57 -17.20 5.28
C ARG A 13 -7.39 -16.57 6.02
N ARG A 14 -6.25 -16.41 5.36
CA ARG A 14 -5.07 -15.71 5.90
C ARG A 14 -5.36 -14.21 5.95
N LEU A 15 -5.85 -13.63 4.86
CA LEU A 15 -6.24 -12.22 4.80
C LEU A 15 -7.27 -11.84 5.89
N ARG A 16 -8.31 -12.65 6.11
CA ARG A 16 -9.28 -12.41 7.19
C ARG A 16 -8.64 -12.43 8.58
N ARG A 17 -7.79 -13.43 8.85
CA ARG A 17 -7.04 -13.47 10.12
C ARG A 17 -6.11 -12.27 10.27
N ASP A 18 -5.46 -11.86 9.19
CA ASP A 18 -4.58 -10.69 9.20
C ASP A 18 -5.39 -9.43 9.51
N ILE A 19 -6.54 -9.24 8.86
CA ILE A 19 -7.48 -8.14 9.15
C ILE A 19 -7.89 -8.14 10.64
N ASP A 20 -8.32 -9.28 11.18
CA ASP A 20 -8.75 -9.40 12.58
C ASP A 20 -7.59 -9.27 13.59
N SER A 21 -6.37 -9.69 13.21
CA SER A 21 -5.15 -9.57 14.02
C SER A 21 -4.47 -8.20 13.91
N SER A 22 -4.76 -7.44 12.84
CA SER A 22 -4.26 -6.09 12.57
C SER A 22 -5.10 -5.02 13.28
N LEU A 23 -5.35 -5.21 14.58
CA LEU A 23 -5.29 -4.06 15.48
C LEU A 23 -3.88 -3.49 15.25
N ILE A 24 -3.60 -2.42 14.51
CA ILE A 24 -4.28 -1.14 14.41
C ILE A 24 -3.90 -0.56 13.01
N ILE A 25 -4.75 -0.73 11.99
CA ILE A 25 -4.75 0.19 10.83
C ILE A 25 -5.79 1.27 11.16
N THR A 26 -5.31 2.39 11.67
CA THR A 26 -6.17 3.54 11.98
C THR A 26 -6.47 4.34 10.72
N GLY A 27 -7.69 4.84 10.63
CA GLY A 27 -8.09 5.80 9.60
C GLY A 27 -8.88 5.24 8.42
N THR A 28 -9.44 6.17 7.65
CA THR A 28 -10.13 5.90 6.40
C THR A 28 -9.11 5.80 5.27
N VAL A 29 -9.31 4.84 4.36
CA VAL A 29 -8.46 4.71 3.17
C VAL A 29 -8.97 5.71 2.13
N ASP A 30 -8.31 6.86 2.03
CA ASP A 30 -8.62 7.89 1.02
C ASP A 30 -8.06 7.44 -0.35
N SER A 31 -8.75 6.51 -1.01
CA SER A 31 -8.42 6.07 -2.37
C SER A 31 -9.62 5.54 -3.13
N SER A 32 -9.59 5.72 -4.46
CA SER A 32 -10.58 5.18 -5.40
C SER A 32 -10.26 3.77 -5.90
N PHE A 33 -9.04 3.26 -5.68
CA PHE A 33 -8.59 1.98 -6.25
C PHE A 33 -8.04 0.98 -5.22
N ILE A 34 -7.73 1.41 -3.99
CA ILE A 34 -7.32 0.53 -2.89
C ILE A 34 -8.30 0.64 -1.72
N ASN A 35 -8.33 -0.39 -0.90
CA ASN A 35 -9.21 -0.52 0.26
C ASN A 35 -8.41 -1.10 1.44
N LYS A 36 -9.06 -1.32 2.59
CA LYS A 36 -8.42 -1.86 3.79
C LYS A 36 -7.70 -3.19 3.57
N GLU A 37 -8.23 -4.07 2.72
CA GLU A 37 -7.58 -5.36 2.41
C GLU A 37 -6.22 -5.19 1.72
N HIS A 38 -6.12 -4.22 0.80
CA HIS A 38 -4.84 -3.89 0.16
C HIS A 38 -3.86 -3.30 1.17
N ILE A 39 -4.32 -2.46 2.09
CA ILE A 39 -3.48 -1.87 3.13
C ILE A 39 -2.87 -2.93 4.05
N VAL A 40 -3.70 -3.89 4.50
CA VAL A 40 -3.23 -5.05 5.28
C VAL A 40 -2.17 -5.83 4.50
N LEU A 41 -2.41 -6.07 3.21
CA LEU A 41 -1.46 -6.77 2.35
C LEU A 41 -0.13 -6.02 2.22
N PHE A 42 -0.17 -4.70 2.07
CA PHE A 42 1.03 -3.86 1.98
C PHE A 42 1.83 -3.86 3.28
N ALA A 43 1.17 -3.70 4.43
CA ALA A 43 1.81 -3.77 5.74
C ALA A 43 2.51 -5.13 5.94
N ASN A 44 1.83 -6.23 5.58
CA ASN A 44 2.43 -7.57 5.61
C ASN A 44 3.67 -7.70 4.72
N TRP A 45 3.69 -7.07 3.54
CA TRP A 45 4.85 -7.09 2.65
C TRP A 45 6.02 -6.27 3.21
N ILE A 46 5.76 -5.12 3.82
CA ILE A 46 6.80 -4.27 4.43
C ILE A 46 7.46 -4.99 5.61
N GLU A 47 6.66 -5.60 6.49
CA GLU A 47 7.16 -6.34 7.65
C GLU A 47 8.06 -7.52 7.26
N ARG A 48 7.96 -8.00 6.00
CA ARG A 48 8.70 -9.16 5.48
C ARG A 48 8.66 -10.36 6.43
N LYS A 49 7.56 -10.53 7.16
CA LYS A 49 7.34 -11.67 8.04
C LYS A 49 6.83 -12.83 7.18
N GLY A 50 7.64 -13.88 7.07
CA GLY A 50 7.22 -15.15 6.48
C GLY A 50 6.09 -15.81 7.29
N ASN A 51 6.01 -17.14 7.32
CA ASN A 51 4.99 -17.86 8.11
C ASN A 51 5.14 -17.71 9.65
N ASN A 52 6.06 -16.87 10.12
CA ASN A 52 6.29 -16.64 11.55
C ASN A 52 5.31 -15.61 12.12
N ARG A 53 4.83 -15.94 13.32
CA ARG A 53 3.71 -15.30 14.01
C ARG A 53 3.87 -13.78 14.12
N TYR A 54 2.74 -13.11 13.94
CA TYR A 54 2.56 -11.67 14.03
C TYR A 54 3.13 -11.13 15.34
N ASN A 55 4.14 -10.28 15.28
CA ASN A 55 4.32 -9.28 16.34
C ASN A 55 3.34 -8.17 16.01
N SER A 56 2.17 -8.21 16.66
CA SER A 56 1.04 -7.28 16.56
C SER A 56 1.33 -5.87 17.08
N ASN A 57 2.61 -5.50 17.22
CA ASN A 57 3.01 -4.27 17.90
C ASN A 57 3.36 -3.13 16.91
N ASN A 58 3.44 -3.43 15.62
CA ASN A 58 3.75 -2.42 14.60
C ASN A 58 2.44 -1.83 14.05
N ILE A 59 2.20 -0.57 14.38
CA ILE A 59 1.04 0.20 13.95
C ILE A 59 1.41 0.93 12.66
N TYR A 60 0.68 0.64 11.58
CA TYR A 60 0.86 1.33 10.31
C TYR A 60 -0.29 2.31 10.06
N GLU A 61 0.07 3.57 9.85
CA GLU A 61 -0.85 4.60 9.39
C GLU A 61 -0.51 4.98 7.94
N PHE A 62 -1.43 4.71 7.01
CA PHE A 62 -1.23 5.05 5.61
C PHE A 62 -1.94 6.36 5.28
N LYS A 63 -1.14 7.41 5.02
CA LYS A 63 -1.63 8.74 4.63
C LYS A 63 -1.47 8.94 3.13
N LEU A 64 -2.54 9.35 2.45
CA LEU A 64 -2.46 9.73 1.05
C LEU A 64 -1.74 11.08 0.90
N ILE A 65 -0.52 11.05 0.34
CA ILE A 65 0.27 12.27 0.10
C ILE A 65 0.10 12.81 -1.34
N LEU A 66 -0.07 11.95 -2.35
CA LEU A 66 -0.18 12.33 -3.76
C LEU A 66 -1.20 11.44 -4.49
N ARG A 67 -2.07 12.06 -5.30
CA ARG A 67 -3.02 11.35 -6.18
C ARG A 67 -3.06 12.05 -7.54
N GLY A 68 -2.67 11.35 -8.60
CA GLY A 68 -2.56 11.96 -9.95
C GLY A 68 -3.85 12.64 -10.44
N SER A 69 -5.03 12.10 -10.11
CA SER A 69 -6.32 12.70 -10.48
C SER A 69 -6.68 13.98 -9.70
N ARG A 70 -6.03 14.23 -8.55
CA ARG A 70 -6.25 15.42 -7.70
C ARG A 70 -5.12 16.44 -7.87
N ASP A 71 -3.90 15.95 -7.94
CA ASP A 71 -2.68 16.75 -7.78
C ASP A 71 -1.91 16.94 -9.11
N SER A 72 -2.46 16.45 -10.22
CA SER A 72 -1.79 16.31 -11.52
C SER A 72 -0.64 15.28 -11.51
N PHE A 73 -0.22 14.87 -12.70
CA PHE A 73 0.87 13.91 -12.89
C PHE A 73 2.11 14.63 -13.44
N GLY A 74 3.12 14.84 -12.59
CA GLY A 74 4.35 15.50 -13.00
C GLY A 74 5.41 15.51 -11.90
N SER A 75 6.66 15.74 -12.29
CA SER A 75 7.82 15.77 -11.38
C SER A 75 7.68 16.87 -10.32
N LYS A 76 7.22 18.07 -10.70
CA LYS A 76 7.06 19.19 -9.75
C LYS A 76 6.02 18.90 -8.65
N PRO A 77 4.76 18.49 -8.95
CA PRO A 77 3.83 18.06 -7.92
C PRO A 77 4.32 16.88 -7.07
N PHE A 78 5.08 15.95 -7.69
CA PHE A 78 5.66 14.81 -6.98
C PHE A 78 6.67 15.28 -5.94
N HIS A 79 7.71 16.02 -6.32
CA HIS A 79 8.74 16.50 -5.39
C HIS A 79 8.15 17.39 -4.29
N ASN A 80 7.23 18.28 -4.64
CA ASN A 80 6.55 19.14 -3.66
C ASN A 80 5.79 18.35 -2.56
N LYS A 81 5.33 17.13 -2.85
CA LYS A 81 4.46 16.35 -1.94
C LYS A 81 5.17 15.14 -1.33
N CYS A 82 6.13 14.55 -2.03
CA CYS A 82 6.76 13.27 -1.68
C CYS A 82 8.16 13.41 -1.08
N ASP A 83 8.86 14.53 -1.31
CA ASP A 83 10.18 14.74 -0.71
C ASP A 83 10.05 14.98 0.80
N ASN A 84 11.03 14.52 1.58
CA ASN A 84 11.09 14.60 3.04
C ASN A 84 9.90 13.94 3.76
N LYS A 85 9.26 12.93 3.13
CA LYS A 85 8.17 12.13 3.72
C LYS A 85 8.62 10.77 4.24
N GLY A 86 9.88 10.40 4.00
CA GLY A 86 10.42 9.09 4.35
C GLY A 86 9.80 7.98 3.50
N ALA A 87 9.52 6.84 4.14
CA ALA A 87 9.07 5.65 3.45
C ALA A 87 7.69 5.84 2.77
N THR A 88 7.57 5.41 1.52
CA THR A 88 6.36 5.61 0.71
C THR A 88 5.98 4.36 -0.08
N ILE A 89 4.68 4.16 -0.29
CA ILE A 89 4.16 3.19 -1.26
C ILE A 89 3.56 3.95 -2.43
N THR A 90 3.96 3.58 -3.64
CA THR A 90 3.34 4.05 -4.89
C THR A 90 2.41 2.97 -5.43
N VAL A 91 1.18 3.35 -5.79
CA VAL A 91 0.19 2.46 -6.44
C VAL A 91 -0.33 3.11 -7.72
N ILE A 92 -0.26 2.39 -8.82
CA ILE A 92 -0.66 2.82 -10.16
C ILE A 92 -1.69 1.83 -10.71
N LYS A 93 -2.81 2.34 -11.22
CA LYS A 93 -3.82 1.54 -11.94
C LYS A 93 -3.51 1.56 -13.43
N ILE A 94 -3.36 0.37 -14.02
CA ILE A 94 -3.17 0.25 -15.47
C ILE A 94 -4.50 0.56 -16.16
N LYS A 95 -4.47 1.52 -17.11
CA LYS A 95 -5.65 1.95 -17.88
C LYS A 95 -6.37 0.76 -18.51
N ASN A 96 -7.70 0.80 -18.52
CA ASN A 96 -8.57 -0.24 -19.07
C ASN A 96 -8.35 -1.63 -18.42
N SER A 97 -7.92 -1.67 -17.16
CA SER A 97 -7.75 -2.92 -16.43
C SER A 97 -8.03 -2.76 -14.93
N ASN A 98 -8.21 -3.89 -14.26
CA ASN A 98 -8.24 -3.97 -12.79
C ASN A 98 -6.85 -4.29 -12.19
N LYS A 99 -5.78 -4.15 -12.98
CA LYS A 99 -4.41 -4.42 -12.52
C LYS A 99 -3.85 -3.19 -11.82
N LEU A 100 -3.30 -3.42 -10.63
CA LEU A 100 -2.53 -2.45 -9.87
C LEU A 100 -1.05 -2.86 -9.91
N VAL A 101 -0.17 -1.89 -10.12
CA VAL A 101 1.29 -2.04 -10.03
C VAL A 101 1.85 -0.95 -9.12
N GLY A 102 3.07 -1.11 -8.65
CA GLY A 102 3.62 -0.18 -7.67
C GLY A 102 4.93 -0.65 -7.06
N GLY A 103 5.36 0.08 -6.04
CA GLY A 103 6.58 -0.22 -5.30
C GLY A 103 6.59 0.47 -3.95
N TYR A 104 7.39 -0.09 -3.05
CA TYR A 104 7.71 0.51 -1.75
C TYR A 104 9.12 1.10 -1.81
N ASN A 105 9.24 2.39 -1.46
CA ASN A 105 10.51 3.05 -1.24
C ASN A 105 10.71 3.21 0.27
N PRO A 106 11.67 2.53 0.92
CA PRO A 106 11.93 2.71 2.35
C PRO A 106 12.68 4.01 2.67
N LEU A 107 13.23 4.67 1.65
CA LEU A 107 14.01 5.90 1.78
C LEU A 107 13.18 7.12 1.39
N ASP A 108 13.75 8.29 1.66
CA ASP A 108 13.18 9.55 1.23
C ASP A 108 13.49 9.87 -0.24
N TRP A 109 12.61 10.64 -0.90
CA TRP A 109 12.76 11.04 -2.31
C TRP A 109 13.61 12.30 -2.51
N GLY A 110 13.79 13.11 -1.47
CA GLY A 110 14.52 14.37 -1.45
C GLY A 110 16.01 14.23 -1.13
N LEU A 111 16.56 13.02 -1.01
CA LEU A 111 17.99 12.76 -0.76
C LEU A 111 18.89 13.01 -1.99
N ARG A 112 18.55 13.99 -2.83
CA ARG A 112 19.35 14.38 -4.00
C ARG A 112 20.18 15.62 -3.73
#